data_AF-A0A1A5ZZ03-F1
#
_entry.id   AF-A0A1A5ZZ03-F1
#
_cell.length_a   1.000
_cell.length_b   1.000
_cell.length_c   1.000
_cell.angle_alpha   90.00
_cell.angle_beta   90.00
_cell.angle_gamma   90.00
#
_symmetry.space_group_name_H-M   'P 1'
#
loop_
_entity.id
_entity.type
_entity.pdbx_description
1 polymer ?
#
loop_
_entity_poly.entity_id
_entity_poly.type
_entity_poly.pdbx_seq_one_letter_code
_entity_poly.pdbx_strand_id
1 'polypeptide(L)'
;MPHPDPFERQDSYELEPLAYPNTEKPTTTSTQGSYRKLRDRLTMDNNQLKKSRHALPTRLEKVYMATAAFEAVVIAVIAFAVFGLVQANIHSQNAKVRTVPVYLAVFIMAQIFSVLYIFDALRARNIVQLIMHLFFNLCMLIYSILQIPQTKDALSDENGIPGACGNFENCTGPDSLFNLLQKLMIVPPIIFGICTIAFCVMIKYVHAQFGWAVFHLVGASPELRKAHTRYQTMISLLKMLLFFGLAFCTAMLILASAWSAKKAEFIVTIIAFPVVIIFMLGCGWALRKENKPIMYACLVLEVTGIAYFIYKLATLWLPRTEGLYSNTKITMAIFSIFSIIILLATFLLSLLCIGDFGKGLIDAHRNPENRTSLWSLPANARFEKKMEDAERYGQAEGGHTPMGETEGRHERLVID
;
A
#
# COMPACT_ATOMS: atom_id res chain seq x y z
N MET A 1 27.87 32.93 -64.90
CA MET A 1 29.30 32.63 -65.11
C MET A 1 30.01 32.78 -63.77
N PRO A 2 31.07 32.00 -63.46
CA PRO A 2 31.27 30.59 -63.78
C PRO A 2 31.75 29.75 -62.55
N HIS A 3 31.88 28.44 -62.75
CA HIS A 3 32.64 27.46 -61.95
C HIS A 3 34.18 27.61 -62.18
N PRO A 4 35.11 26.79 -61.60
CA PRO A 4 35.10 25.95 -60.37
C PRO A 4 36.43 25.97 -59.53
N ASP A 5 36.46 25.18 -58.43
CA ASP A 5 37.58 24.33 -57.90
C ASP A 5 38.95 24.93 -57.44
N PRO A 6 39.59 24.40 -56.36
CA PRO A 6 40.13 23.01 -56.32
C PRO A 6 40.02 22.20 -54.99
N PHE A 7 40.16 20.86 -55.12
CA PHE A 7 40.81 19.85 -54.22
C PHE A 7 40.90 20.17 -52.70
N GLU A 8 40.45 19.35 -51.74
CA GLU A 8 40.71 17.92 -51.43
C GLU A 8 39.72 17.45 -50.32
N ARG A 9 39.51 16.18 -49.94
CA ARG A 9 39.78 14.81 -50.47
C ARG A 9 38.99 13.84 -49.55
N GLN A 10 38.32 12.81 -50.07
CA GLN A 10 37.96 11.64 -49.25
C GLN A 10 37.79 10.37 -50.10
N ASP A 11 38.60 9.36 -49.79
CA ASP A 11 38.74 8.14 -50.60
C ASP A 11 37.59 7.15 -50.43
N SER A 12 37.24 6.49 -51.53
CA SER A 12 36.31 5.37 -51.62
C SER A 12 36.91 4.08 -51.07
N TYR A 13 36.10 3.31 -50.34
CA TYR A 13 36.33 1.88 -50.12
C TYR A 13 35.11 1.08 -50.57
N GLU A 14 35.27 0.32 -51.64
CA GLU A 14 34.30 -0.71 -52.06
C GLU A 14 34.28 -1.85 -51.05
N LEU A 15 33.09 -2.42 -50.80
CA LEU A 15 32.92 -3.62 -49.98
C LEU A 15 32.82 -4.84 -50.90
N GLU A 16 33.87 -5.68 -50.90
CA GLU A 16 33.84 -6.99 -51.56
C GLU A 16 32.68 -7.86 -51.03
N PRO A 17 31.97 -8.60 -51.91
CA PRO A 17 30.95 -9.55 -51.48
C PRO A 17 31.61 -10.82 -50.90
N LEU A 18 31.42 -11.06 -49.60
CA LEU A 18 31.87 -12.28 -48.94
C LEU A 18 31.21 -13.54 -49.55
N ALA A 19 32.04 -14.48 -50.00
CA ALA A 19 31.60 -15.73 -50.59
C ALA A 19 30.89 -16.65 -49.56
N TYR A 20 29.79 -17.27 -50.00
CA TYR A 20 29.11 -18.32 -49.23
C TYR A 20 29.93 -19.62 -49.24
N PRO A 21 30.28 -20.21 -48.08
CA PRO A 21 30.84 -21.56 -48.05
C PRO A 21 29.75 -22.61 -48.30
N ASN A 22 30.08 -23.63 -49.07
CA ASN A 22 29.17 -24.70 -49.49
C ASN A 22 28.56 -25.48 -48.31
N THR A 23 27.34 -25.97 -48.52
CA THR A 23 26.60 -26.80 -47.56
C THR A 23 27.17 -28.21 -47.42
N GLU A 24 27.84 -28.50 -46.31
CA GLU A 24 28.01 -29.87 -45.81
C GLU A 24 26.98 -30.19 -44.72
N LYS A 25 26.35 -31.37 -44.78
CA LYS A 25 25.34 -31.82 -43.81
C LYS A 25 26.00 -32.23 -42.50
N PRO A 26 25.63 -31.68 -41.33
CA PRO A 26 26.21 -32.08 -40.06
C PRO A 26 25.64 -33.41 -39.54
N THR A 27 26.53 -34.28 -39.08
CA THR A 27 26.25 -35.60 -38.49
C THR A 27 25.42 -35.47 -37.20
N THR A 28 24.42 -36.34 -37.02
CA THR A 28 23.24 -36.09 -36.17
C THR A 28 23.41 -36.21 -34.65
N THR A 29 24.60 -36.48 -34.11
CA THR A 29 24.80 -36.79 -32.68
C THR A 29 25.44 -35.67 -31.83
N SER A 30 26.20 -34.74 -32.42
CA SER A 30 26.90 -33.68 -31.65
C SER A 30 26.00 -32.47 -31.35
N THR A 31 25.17 -32.06 -32.32
CA THR A 31 24.28 -30.90 -32.23
C THR A 31 23.21 -31.08 -31.15
N GLN A 32 22.63 -32.27 -31.02
CA GLN A 32 21.53 -32.54 -30.08
C GLN A 32 21.96 -32.33 -28.62
N GLY A 33 23.20 -32.68 -28.27
CA GLY A 33 23.79 -32.40 -26.95
C GLY A 33 24.02 -30.90 -26.69
N SER A 34 24.38 -30.14 -27.72
CA SER A 34 24.56 -28.69 -27.63
C SER A 34 23.24 -27.95 -27.40
N TYR A 35 22.19 -28.28 -28.18
CA TYR A 35 20.85 -27.72 -27.98
C TYR A 35 20.27 -28.06 -26.60
N ARG A 36 20.52 -29.28 -26.10
CA ARG A 36 20.09 -29.66 -24.74
C ARG A 36 20.80 -28.82 -23.68
N LYS A 37 22.14 -28.68 -23.75
CA LYS A 37 22.91 -27.78 -22.87
C LYS A 37 22.45 -26.32 -22.94
N LEU A 38 22.10 -25.81 -24.12
CA LEU A 38 21.62 -24.43 -24.28
C LEU A 38 20.23 -24.25 -23.66
N ARG A 39 19.32 -25.22 -23.86
CA ARG A 39 17.99 -25.25 -23.26
C ARG A 39 18.04 -25.38 -21.73
N ASP A 40 18.95 -26.21 -21.22
CA ASP A 40 19.16 -26.39 -19.78
C ASP A 40 19.76 -25.11 -19.15
N ARG A 41 20.62 -24.38 -19.86
CA ARG A 41 21.07 -23.03 -19.45
C ARG A 41 19.93 -22.01 -19.47
N LEU A 42 19.16 -21.93 -20.55
CA LEU A 42 18.03 -21.00 -20.68
C LEU A 42 16.93 -21.24 -19.65
N THR A 43 16.68 -22.50 -19.26
CA THR A 43 15.72 -22.85 -18.21
C THR A 43 16.28 -22.61 -16.81
N MET A 44 17.57 -22.87 -16.57
CA MET A 44 18.25 -22.47 -15.32
C MET A 44 18.21 -20.95 -15.14
N ASP A 45 18.54 -20.18 -16.17
CA ASP A 45 18.57 -18.72 -16.13
C ASP A 45 17.16 -18.14 -15.95
N ASN A 46 16.16 -18.66 -16.67
CA ASN A 46 14.75 -18.33 -16.42
C ASN A 46 14.30 -18.66 -14.99
N ASN A 47 14.74 -19.77 -14.41
CA ASN A 47 14.43 -20.13 -13.02
C ASN A 47 15.18 -19.26 -12.00
N GLN A 48 16.41 -18.84 -12.26
CA GLN A 48 17.13 -17.86 -11.43
C GLN A 48 16.45 -16.49 -11.50
N LEU A 49 16.05 -16.04 -12.69
CA LEU A 49 15.18 -14.87 -12.87
C LEU A 49 13.84 -15.07 -12.14
N LYS A 50 13.21 -16.25 -12.17
CA LYS A 50 11.94 -16.53 -11.45
C LYS A 50 12.10 -16.51 -9.93
N LYS A 51 13.27 -16.92 -9.42
CA LYS A 51 13.66 -16.88 -8.00
C LYS A 51 14.01 -15.47 -7.53
N SER A 52 14.66 -14.68 -8.38
CA SER A 52 14.93 -13.24 -8.15
C SER A 52 13.63 -12.42 -8.11
N ARG A 53 12.66 -12.74 -8.98
CA ARG A 53 11.34 -12.08 -9.09
C ARG A 53 10.45 -12.12 -7.84
N HIS A 54 10.79 -12.88 -6.79
CA HIS A 54 9.90 -13.10 -5.62
C HIS A 54 10.53 -12.96 -4.22
N ALA A 55 11.86 -12.86 -4.08
CA ALA A 55 12.49 -12.62 -2.78
C ALA A 55 12.52 -11.12 -2.46
N LEU A 56 12.33 -10.69 -1.20
CA LEU A 56 12.59 -9.31 -0.73
C LEU A 56 14.05 -8.90 -1.09
N PRO A 57 14.32 -8.09 -2.13
CA PRO A 57 15.60 -8.14 -2.82
C PRO A 57 16.46 -6.87 -2.61
N THR A 58 16.94 -6.69 -1.37
CA THR A 58 18.29 -6.16 -1.01
C THR A 58 18.55 -6.43 0.48
N ARG A 59 19.79 -6.26 0.97
CA ARG A 59 20.06 -6.27 2.42
C ARG A 59 19.32 -5.13 3.15
N LEU A 60 19.24 -3.96 2.52
CA LEU A 60 18.59 -2.76 3.07
C LEU A 60 17.08 -2.96 3.29
N GLU A 61 16.38 -3.53 2.31
CA GLU A 61 14.94 -3.82 2.43
C GLU A 61 14.63 -4.80 3.55
N LYS A 62 15.50 -5.80 3.75
CA LYS A 62 15.37 -6.75 4.86
C LYS A 62 15.56 -6.07 6.22
N VAL A 63 16.51 -5.14 6.33
CA VAL A 63 16.69 -4.33 7.55
C VAL A 63 15.49 -3.42 7.78
N TYR A 64 14.97 -2.75 6.74
CA TYR A 64 13.77 -1.90 6.84
C TYR A 64 12.55 -2.71 7.33
N MET A 65 12.31 -3.89 6.77
CA MET A 65 11.26 -4.81 7.25
C MET A 65 11.51 -5.31 8.67
N ALA A 66 12.76 -5.61 9.04
CA ALA A 66 13.10 -6.07 10.38
C ALA A 66 12.86 -4.96 11.43
N THR A 67 13.20 -3.70 11.13
CA THR A 67 12.89 -2.54 11.98
C THR A 67 11.38 -2.38 12.16
N ALA A 68 10.59 -2.49 11.09
CA ALA A 68 9.13 -2.41 11.17
C ALA A 68 8.50 -3.57 11.95
N ALA A 69 8.99 -4.80 11.76
CA ALA A 69 8.54 -5.96 12.52
C ALA A 69 8.90 -5.85 14.01
N PHE A 70 10.10 -5.33 14.33
CA PHE A 70 10.51 -5.05 15.70
C PHE A 70 9.61 -4.00 16.36
N GLU A 71 9.35 -2.87 15.69
CA GLU A 71 8.42 -1.85 16.17
C GLU A 71 7.04 -2.48 16.46
N ALA A 72 6.47 -3.18 15.48
CA ALA A 72 5.16 -3.79 15.60
C ALA A 72 5.04 -4.80 16.75
N VAL A 73 6.05 -5.66 16.95
CA VAL A 73 6.06 -6.64 18.05
C VAL A 73 6.14 -5.94 19.40
N VAL A 74 7.06 -4.99 19.59
CA VAL A 74 7.22 -4.29 20.88
C VAL A 74 5.96 -3.50 21.23
N ILE A 75 5.41 -2.74 20.27
CA ILE A 75 4.20 -1.94 20.47
C ILE A 75 2.99 -2.83 20.75
N ALA A 76 2.82 -3.95 20.04
CA ALA A 76 1.73 -4.89 20.30
C ALA A 76 1.82 -5.55 21.68
N VAL A 77 3.02 -5.99 22.11
CA VAL A 77 3.23 -6.59 23.44
C VAL A 77 2.86 -5.59 24.55
N ILE A 78 3.29 -4.33 24.44
CA ILE A 78 2.91 -3.28 25.39
C ILE A 78 1.39 -3.03 25.37
N ALA A 79 0.77 -2.96 24.19
CA ALA A 79 -0.67 -2.74 24.07
C ALA A 79 -1.50 -3.86 24.71
N PHE A 80 -1.11 -5.13 24.51
CA PHE A 80 -1.76 -6.28 25.15
C PHE A 80 -1.51 -6.33 26.66
N ALA A 81 -0.31 -5.96 27.15
CA ALA A 81 -0.02 -5.89 28.57
C ALA A 81 -0.88 -4.82 29.28
N VAL A 82 -0.98 -3.61 28.70
CA VAL A 82 -1.85 -2.54 29.19
C VAL A 82 -3.32 -2.96 29.16
N PHE A 83 -3.79 -3.60 28.08
CA PHE A 83 -5.15 -4.13 27.99
C PHE A 83 -5.45 -5.18 29.07
N GLY A 84 -4.54 -6.13 29.27
CA GLY A 84 -4.68 -7.18 30.29
C GLY A 84 -4.73 -6.62 31.71
N LEU A 85 -3.87 -5.66 32.04
CA LEU A 85 -3.87 -4.99 33.35
C LEU A 85 -5.17 -4.21 33.61
N VAL A 86 -5.69 -3.49 32.60
CA VAL A 86 -6.96 -2.77 32.68
C VAL A 86 -8.13 -3.75 32.86
N GLN A 87 -8.19 -4.81 32.07
CA GLN A 87 -9.28 -5.79 32.13
C GLN A 87 -9.27 -6.64 33.42
N ALA A 88 -8.10 -6.87 34.01
CA ALA A 88 -7.95 -7.63 35.24
C ALA A 88 -8.28 -6.83 36.51
N ASN A 89 -8.12 -5.50 36.49
CA ASN A 89 -8.30 -4.65 37.68
C ASN A 89 -9.55 -3.77 37.64
N ILE A 90 -10.19 -3.58 36.48
CA ILE A 90 -11.37 -2.70 36.37
C ILE A 90 -12.61 -3.52 36.00
N HIS A 91 -13.48 -3.70 36.99
CA HIS A 91 -14.75 -4.40 36.84
C HIS A 91 -15.91 -3.46 36.48
N SER A 92 -15.79 -2.15 36.77
CA SER A 92 -16.72 -1.14 36.29
C SER A 92 -16.55 -0.92 34.78
N GLN A 93 -17.67 -0.68 34.09
CA GLN A 93 -17.72 -0.58 32.64
C GLN A 93 -18.31 0.77 32.20
N ASN A 94 -17.85 1.82 32.86
CA ASN A 94 -18.28 3.19 32.61
C ASN A 94 -17.79 3.72 31.25
N ALA A 95 -18.47 4.76 30.76
CA ALA A 95 -18.29 5.34 29.44
C ALA A 95 -16.83 5.67 29.10
N LYS A 96 -16.12 6.28 30.06
CA LYS A 96 -14.74 6.77 29.88
C LYS A 96 -13.72 5.64 29.91
N VAL A 97 -13.80 4.69 30.85
CA VAL A 97 -12.87 3.54 30.91
C VAL A 97 -12.87 2.76 29.58
N ARG A 98 -14.03 2.62 28.94
CA ARG A 98 -14.21 1.97 27.64
C ARG A 98 -13.49 2.65 26.46
N THR A 99 -13.00 3.89 26.62
CA THR A 99 -12.15 4.50 25.59
C THR A 99 -10.73 3.92 25.58
N VAL A 100 -10.26 3.32 26.68
CA VAL A 100 -8.91 2.73 26.75
C VAL A 100 -8.76 1.53 25.81
N PRO A 101 -9.67 0.53 25.77
CA PRO A 101 -9.68 -0.51 24.73
C PRO A 101 -9.75 0.03 23.29
N VAL A 102 -10.49 1.13 23.05
CA VAL A 102 -10.56 1.77 21.72
C VAL A 102 -9.16 2.21 21.26
N TYR A 103 -8.42 2.90 22.13
CA TYR A 103 -7.08 3.39 21.79
C TYR A 103 -6.09 2.25 21.52
N LEU A 104 -6.14 1.19 22.34
CA LEU A 104 -5.26 0.02 22.21
C LEU A 104 -5.58 -0.81 20.96
N ALA A 105 -6.85 -0.96 20.59
CA ALA A 105 -7.27 -1.63 19.37
C ALA A 105 -6.80 -0.90 18.10
N VAL A 106 -6.90 0.44 18.09
CA VAL A 106 -6.35 1.27 17.01
C VAL A 106 -4.83 1.12 16.93
N PHE A 107 -4.13 1.04 18.06
CA PHE A 107 -2.68 0.81 18.09
C PHE A 107 -2.25 -0.52 17.45
N ILE A 108 -2.89 -1.62 17.84
CA ILE A 108 -2.57 -2.96 17.31
C ILE A 108 -2.87 -3.01 15.81
N MET A 109 -4.00 -2.46 15.38
CA MET A 109 -4.37 -2.39 13.96
C MET A 109 -3.41 -1.50 13.16
N ALA A 110 -2.93 -0.39 13.71
CA ALA A 110 -1.93 0.48 13.09
C ALA A 110 -0.61 -0.27 12.85
N GLN A 111 -0.18 -1.11 13.79
CA GLN A 111 1.04 -1.90 13.65
C GLN A 111 0.92 -3.02 12.60
N ILE A 112 -0.20 -3.75 12.60
CA ILE A 112 -0.49 -4.75 11.56
C ILE A 112 -0.52 -4.07 10.18
N PHE A 113 -1.22 -2.94 10.06
CA PHE A 113 -1.28 -2.17 8.83
C PHE A 113 0.12 -1.67 8.40
N SER A 114 0.90 -1.11 9.32
CA SER A 114 2.25 -0.60 9.08
C SER A 114 3.14 -1.65 8.41
N VAL A 115 3.25 -2.85 8.99
CA VAL A 115 4.07 -3.95 8.46
C VAL A 115 3.60 -4.38 7.06
N LEU A 116 2.28 -4.54 6.86
CA LEU A 116 1.71 -4.93 5.56
C LEU A 116 1.90 -3.84 4.49
N TYR A 117 1.76 -2.57 4.88
CA TYR A 117 1.87 -1.41 4.00
C TYR A 117 3.32 -1.17 3.56
N ILE A 118 4.29 -1.37 4.45
CA ILE A 118 5.73 -1.34 4.11
C ILE A 118 6.10 -2.54 3.24
N PHE A 119 5.68 -3.76 3.60
CA PHE A 119 5.98 -4.96 2.81
C PHE A 119 5.51 -4.80 1.35
N ASP A 120 4.28 -4.34 1.16
CA ASP A 120 3.74 -4.04 -0.16
C ASP A 120 4.47 -2.86 -0.84
N ALA A 121 4.85 -1.82 -0.10
CA ALA A 121 5.60 -0.67 -0.64
C ALA A 121 6.97 -1.08 -1.21
N LEU A 122 7.73 -1.89 -0.46
CA LEU A 122 9.02 -2.41 -0.90
C LEU A 122 8.85 -3.33 -2.11
N ARG A 123 7.89 -4.26 -2.03
CA ARG A 123 7.62 -5.23 -3.11
C ARG A 123 7.15 -4.55 -4.39
N ALA A 124 6.34 -3.49 -4.30
CA ALA A 124 5.86 -2.67 -5.42
C ALA A 124 6.83 -1.54 -5.84
N ARG A 125 8.05 -1.47 -5.25
CA ARG A 125 9.05 -0.42 -5.48
C ARG A 125 8.49 1.02 -5.36
N ASN A 126 7.48 1.19 -4.51
CA ASN A 126 6.71 2.43 -4.39
C ASN A 126 7.27 3.32 -3.27
N ILE A 127 8.16 4.25 -3.66
CA ILE A 127 8.80 5.17 -2.71
C ILE A 127 7.80 6.14 -2.06
N VAL A 128 6.73 6.52 -2.77
CA VAL A 128 5.68 7.40 -2.22
C VAL A 128 4.95 6.69 -1.07
N GLN A 129 4.72 5.38 -1.19
CA GLN A 129 4.12 4.57 -0.11
C GLN A 129 5.00 4.54 1.15
N LEU A 130 6.33 4.47 1.01
CA LEU A 130 7.26 4.56 2.15
C LEU A 130 7.30 5.96 2.78
N ILE A 131 7.20 7.02 1.97
CA ILE A 131 7.12 8.40 2.48
C ILE A 131 5.81 8.59 3.27
N MET A 132 4.68 8.08 2.76
CA MET A 132 3.40 8.10 3.48
C MET A 132 3.43 7.27 4.76
N HIS A 133 4.14 6.13 4.76
CA HIS A 133 4.39 5.36 5.99
C HIS A 133 5.16 6.19 7.04
N LEU A 134 6.17 6.96 6.64
CA LEU A 134 6.93 7.81 7.57
C LEU A 134 6.04 8.88 8.23
N PHE A 135 5.15 9.53 7.46
CA PHE A 135 4.14 10.45 8.01
C PHE A 135 3.15 9.72 8.93
N PHE A 136 2.72 8.51 8.56
CA PHE A 136 1.87 7.68 9.41
C PHE A 136 2.55 7.34 10.75
N ASN A 137 3.85 7.00 10.74
CA ASN A 137 4.60 6.72 11.97
C ASN A 137 4.69 7.94 12.89
N LEU A 138 4.86 9.14 12.31
CA LEU A 138 4.82 10.39 13.06
C LEU A 138 3.41 10.67 13.66
N CYS A 139 2.34 10.35 12.94
CA CYS A 139 0.98 10.41 13.48
C CYS A 139 0.79 9.42 14.65
N MET A 140 1.31 8.19 14.54
CA MET A 140 1.24 7.19 15.60
C MET A 140 2.11 7.55 16.82
N LEU A 141 3.23 8.24 16.62
CA LEU A 141 4.03 8.85 17.69
C LEU A 141 3.20 9.87 18.46
N ILE A 142 2.57 10.84 17.78
CA ILE A 142 1.70 11.84 18.44
C ILE A 142 0.55 11.13 19.18
N TYR A 143 -0.06 10.13 18.56
CA TYR A 143 -1.13 9.33 19.15
C TYR A 143 -0.68 8.62 20.45
N SER A 144 0.54 8.06 20.48
CA SER A 144 1.09 7.42 21.69
C SER A 144 1.27 8.38 22.85
N ILE A 145 1.64 9.63 22.56
CA ILE A 145 1.81 10.69 23.56
C ILE A 145 0.44 11.12 24.11
N LEU A 146 -0.54 11.32 23.23
CA LEU A 146 -1.90 11.74 23.62
C LEU A 146 -2.65 10.67 24.43
N GLN A 147 -2.37 9.38 24.20
CA GLN A 147 -3.04 8.30 24.92
C GLN A 147 -2.73 8.31 26.44
N ILE A 148 -1.54 8.77 26.86
CA ILE A 148 -1.12 8.74 28.28
C ILE A 148 -2.06 9.58 29.19
N PRO A 149 -2.25 10.90 28.96
CA PRO A 149 -3.20 11.69 29.75
C PRO A 149 -4.64 11.20 29.55
N GLN A 150 -5.02 10.77 28.33
CA GLN A 150 -6.36 10.27 28.10
C GLN A 150 -6.67 8.98 28.88
N THR A 151 -5.70 8.09 29.06
CA THR A 151 -5.87 6.93 29.95
C THR A 151 -5.93 7.35 31.42
N LYS A 152 -5.20 8.38 31.85
CA LYS A 152 -5.35 8.95 33.20
C LYS A 152 -6.75 9.48 33.46
N ASP A 153 -7.26 10.30 32.54
CA ASP A 153 -8.56 10.97 32.63
C ASP A 153 -9.74 9.99 32.42
N ALA A 154 -9.48 8.82 31.85
CA ALA A 154 -10.43 7.71 31.77
C ALA A 154 -10.55 6.94 33.10
N LEU A 155 -9.47 6.90 33.89
CA LEU A 155 -9.38 6.21 35.18
C LEU A 155 -9.72 7.12 36.36
N SER A 156 -9.60 8.44 36.20
CA SER A 156 -9.81 9.41 37.29
C SER A 156 -11.25 9.44 37.81
N ASP A 157 -12.23 9.12 36.96
CA ASP A 157 -13.65 9.02 37.31
C ASP A 157 -13.97 7.83 38.24
N GLU A 158 -13.12 6.81 38.27
CA GLU A 158 -13.29 5.63 39.13
C GLU A 158 -12.64 5.80 40.52
N ASN A 159 -11.91 6.90 40.75
CA ASN A 159 -11.26 7.16 42.03
C ASN A 159 -12.29 7.34 43.15
N GLY A 160 -12.00 6.76 44.33
CA GLY A 160 -12.86 6.86 45.50
C GLY A 160 -14.08 5.92 45.48
N ILE A 161 -14.27 5.13 44.42
CA ILE A 161 -15.27 4.06 44.37
C ILE A 161 -14.63 2.78 44.95
N PRO A 162 -15.11 2.23 46.09
CA PRO A 162 -14.53 1.04 46.69
C PRO A 162 -14.57 -0.16 45.73
N GLY A 163 -13.41 -0.77 45.47
CA GLY A 163 -13.29 -1.96 44.62
C GLY A 163 -13.32 -1.71 43.10
N ALA A 164 -13.43 -0.46 42.62
CA ALA A 164 -13.40 -0.17 41.18
C ALA A 164 -12.02 -0.44 40.53
N CYS A 165 -10.96 -0.43 41.33
CA CYS A 165 -9.56 -0.53 40.91
C CYS A 165 -8.91 -1.89 41.25
N GLY A 166 -9.73 -2.89 41.60
CA GLY A 166 -9.31 -4.28 41.83
C GLY A 166 -8.33 -4.39 43.01
N ASN A 167 -7.09 -4.79 42.73
CA ASN A 167 -6.04 -4.99 43.74
C ASN A 167 -5.37 -3.68 44.21
N PHE A 168 -5.77 -2.51 43.69
CA PHE A 168 -5.20 -1.22 44.05
C PHE A 168 -6.22 -0.39 44.85
N GLU A 169 -5.76 0.28 45.91
CA GLU A 169 -6.64 1.17 46.71
C GLU A 169 -7.16 2.38 45.91
N ASN A 170 -6.38 2.86 44.93
CA ASN A 170 -6.71 4.03 44.11
C ASN A 170 -6.38 3.77 42.62
N CYS A 171 -7.23 4.27 41.71
CA CYS A 171 -7.03 4.13 40.27
C CYS A 171 -5.97 5.12 39.75
N THR A 172 -5.89 6.33 40.33
CA THR A 172 -4.85 7.33 40.05
C THR A 172 -4.30 7.94 41.33
N GLY A 173 -3.00 8.23 41.38
CA GLY A 173 -2.30 8.73 42.57
C GLY A 173 -0.90 8.09 42.73
N PRO A 174 -0.16 8.41 43.81
CA PRO A 174 1.00 7.60 44.19
C PRO A 174 0.59 6.13 44.38
N ASP A 175 1.44 5.21 43.92
CA ASP A 175 1.26 3.74 43.97
C ASP A 175 -0.08 3.18 43.43
N SER A 176 -0.76 3.95 42.59
CA SER A 176 -1.99 3.56 41.87
C SER A 176 -1.74 2.67 40.65
N LEU A 177 -2.81 2.01 40.17
CA LEU A 177 -2.84 1.29 38.89
C LEU A 177 -2.29 2.14 37.73
N PHE A 178 -2.66 3.42 37.65
CA PHE A 178 -2.17 4.31 36.60
C PHE A 178 -0.64 4.49 36.61
N ASN A 179 0.04 4.44 37.76
CA ASN A 179 1.50 4.53 37.81
C ASN A 179 2.17 3.32 37.12
N LEU A 180 1.59 2.12 37.26
CA LEU A 180 2.05 0.93 36.54
C LEU A 180 1.77 1.05 35.02
N LEU A 181 0.57 1.50 34.65
CA LEU A 181 0.22 1.70 33.24
C LEU A 181 1.08 2.77 32.56
N GLN A 182 1.35 3.90 33.23
CA GLN A 182 2.19 4.99 32.73
C GLN A 182 3.62 4.51 32.41
N LYS A 183 4.21 3.64 33.25
CA LYS A 183 5.53 3.03 33.01
C LYS A 183 5.57 2.16 31.74
N LEU A 184 4.45 1.53 31.37
CA LEU A 184 4.32 0.78 30.12
C LEU A 184 4.04 1.72 28.94
N MET A 185 3.12 2.69 29.11
CA MET A 185 2.66 3.59 28.05
C MET A 185 3.68 4.66 27.63
N ILE A 186 4.77 4.86 28.38
CA ILE A 186 5.89 5.70 27.94
C ILE A 186 6.86 4.97 26.98
N VAL A 187 6.78 3.64 26.88
CA VAL A 187 7.62 2.86 25.94
C VAL A 187 7.23 3.10 24.47
N PRO A 188 5.94 3.11 24.06
CA PRO A 188 5.55 3.36 22.68
C PRO A 188 6.09 4.66 22.08
N PRO A 189 5.97 5.85 22.71
CA PRO A 189 6.56 7.08 22.16
C PRO A 189 8.06 6.99 21.89
N ILE A 190 8.82 6.33 22.79
CA ILE A 190 10.28 6.17 22.66
C ILE A 190 10.59 5.27 21.45
N ILE A 191 9.90 4.14 21.32
CA ILE A 191 10.08 3.18 20.23
C ILE A 191 9.71 3.80 18.88
N PHE A 192 8.55 4.45 18.77
CA PHE A 192 8.18 5.20 17.56
C PHE A 192 9.20 6.27 17.20
N GLY A 193 9.72 7.02 18.17
CA GLY A 193 10.75 8.05 17.93
C GLY A 193 12.02 7.46 17.32
N ILE A 194 12.56 6.40 17.94
CA ILE A 194 13.79 5.72 17.48
C ILE A 194 13.57 5.09 16.09
N CYS A 195 12.48 4.35 15.89
CA CYS A 195 12.18 3.70 14.61
C CYS A 195 11.91 4.72 13.50
N THR A 196 11.23 5.84 13.79
CA THR A 196 11.03 6.94 12.82
C THR A 196 12.37 7.55 12.38
N ILE A 197 13.32 7.77 13.30
CA ILE A 197 14.67 8.23 12.95
C ILE A 197 15.38 7.19 12.07
N ALA A 198 15.29 5.90 12.39
CA ALA A 198 15.85 4.83 11.57
C ALA A 198 15.25 4.80 10.16
N PHE A 199 13.93 4.94 10.02
CA PHE A 199 13.25 5.03 8.73
C PHE A 199 13.67 6.28 7.94
N CYS A 200 13.81 7.46 8.59
CA CYS A 200 14.34 8.69 7.99
C CYS A 200 15.76 8.54 7.41
N VAL A 201 16.61 7.73 8.05
CA VAL A 201 17.96 7.43 7.54
C VAL A 201 17.88 6.45 6.38
N MET A 202 17.17 5.33 6.55
CA MET A 202 17.10 4.28 5.54
C MET A 202 16.40 4.73 4.24
N ILE A 203 15.36 5.56 4.33
CA ILE A 203 14.54 5.96 3.17
C ILE A 203 15.37 6.70 2.10
N LYS A 204 16.45 7.40 2.47
CA LYS A 204 17.37 8.06 1.53
C LYS A 204 18.05 7.03 0.61
N TYR A 205 18.54 5.94 1.19
CA TYR A 205 19.19 4.85 0.45
C TYR A 205 18.18 4.04 -0.38
N VAL A 206 16.98 3.79 0.17
CA VAL A 206 15.90 3.10 -0.55
C VAL A 206 15.42 3.94 -1.75
N HIS A 207 15.27 5.25 -1.59
CA HIS A 207 14.90 6.18 -2.67
C HIS A 207 15.88 6.10 -3.85
N ALA A 208 17.19 6.08 -3.59
CA ALA A 208 18.21 5.96 -4.63
C ALA A 208 18.09 4.64 -5.40
N GLN A 209 17.90 3.51 -4.70
CA GLN A 209 17.72 2.19 -5.32
C GLN A 209 16.44 2.11 -6.16
N PHE A 210 15.33 2.63 -5.63
CA PHE A 210 14.03 2.57 -6.30
C PHE A 210 13.98 3.51 -7.52
N GLY A 211 14.63 4.68 -7.45
CA GLY A 211 14.78 5.58 -8.58
C GLY A 211 15.50 4.93 -9.77
N TRP A 212 16.55 4.14 -9.49
CA TRP A 212 17.28 3.40 -10.52
C TRP A 212 16.44 2.27 -11.13
N ALA A 213 15.67 1.53 -10.31
CA ALA A 213 14.78 0.47 -10.78
C ALA A 213 13.61 1.01 -11.63
N VAL A 214 12.94 2.09 -11.19
CA VAL A 214 11.81 2.71 -11.92
C VAL A 214 12.25 3.29 -13.26
N PHE A 215 13.48 3.84 -13.35
CA PHE A 215 14.04 4.34 -14.61
C PHE A 215 14.14 3.25 -15.69
N HIS A 216 14.58 2.05 -15.31
CA HIS A 216 14.70 0.92 -16.24
C HIS A 216 13.34 0.32 -16.63
N LEU A 217 12.37 0.31 -15.70
CA LEU A 217 11.03 -0.27 -15.93
C LEU A 217 10.13 0.61 -16.81
N VAL A 218 10.13 1.93 -16.59
CA VAL A 218 9.22 2.88 -17.27
C VAL A 218 9.86 3.51 -18.51
N GLY A 219 11.19 3.38 -18.65
CA GLY A 219 11.97 4.01 -19.71
C GLY A 219 12.07 5.52 -19.55
N ALA A 220 12.65 6.17 -20.57
CA ALA A 220 12.99 7.60 -20.53
C ALA A 220 11.80 8.56 -20.71
N SER A 221 10.58 8.07 -20.98
CA SER A 221 9.44 8.95 -21.28
C SER A 221 8.93 9.67 -20.00
N PRO A 222 8.95 11.02 -19.96
CA PRO A 222 8.62 11.77 -18.74
C PRO A 222 7.13 11.70 -18.41
N GLU A 223 6.27 11.60 -19.42
CA GLU A 223 4.81 11.56 -19.25
C GLU A 223 4.34 10.25 -18.61
N LEU A 224 4.81 9.10 -19.11
CA LEU A 224 4.49 7.79 -18.56
C LEU A 224 4.99 7.68 -17.11
N ARG A 225 6.20 8.17 -16.82
CA ARG A 225 6.73 8.27 -15.45
C ARG A 225 5.85 9.13 -14.55
N LYS A 226 5.38 10.30 -15.01
CA LYS A 226 4.50 11.19 -14.24
C LYS A 226 3.13 10.56 -13.99
N ALA A 227 2.57 9.83 -14.95
CA ALA A 227 1.29 9.13 -14.80
C ALA A 227 1.41 7.87 -13.91
N HIS A 228 2.49 7.10 -14.03
CA HIS A 228 2.81 5.98 -13.14
C HIS A 228 2.99 6.42 -11.68
N THR A 229 3.70 7.52 -11.42
CA THR A 229 3.82 8.10 -10.07
C THR A 229 2.46 8.55 -9.51
N ARG A 230 1.58 9.13 -10.34
CA ARG A 230 0.21 9.49 -9.93
C ARG A 230 -0.61 8.25 -9.55
N TYR A 231 -0.58 7.20 -10.39
CA TYR A 231 -1.21 5.92 -10.08
C TYR A 231 -0.66 5.30 -8.77
N GLN A 232 0.66 5.23 -8.60
CA GLN A 232 1.29 4.69 -7.40
C GLN A 232 0.90 5.48 -6.15
N THR A 233 0.85 6.81 -6.25
CA THR A 233 0.39 7.69 -5.17
C THR A 233 -1.08 7.45 -4.83
N MET A 234 -1.94 7.28 -5.83
CA MET A 234 -3.37 7.00 -5.64
C MET A 234 -3.59 5.67 -4.93
N ILE A 235 -2.91 4.61 -5.35
CA ILE A 235 -2.95 3.30 -4.70
C ILE A 235 -2.39 3.36 -3.26
N SER A 236 -1.36 4.19 -2.98
CA SER A 236 -0.85 4.43 -1.64
C SER A 236 -1.87 5.12 -0.73
N LEU A 237 -2.52 6.17 -1.22
CA LEU A 237 -3.55 6.93 -0.49
C LEU A 237 -4.78 6.06 -0.22
N LEU A 238 -5.22 5.27 -1.19
CA LEU A 238 -6.38 4.38 -1.06
C LEU A 238 -6.20 3.32 0.05
N LYS A 239 -4.98 2.78 0.20
CA LYS A 239 -4.62 1.88 1.32
C LYS A 239 -4.60 2.59 2.67
N MET A 240 -4.12 3.84 2.72
CA MET A 240 -4.21 4.67 3.93
C MET A 240 -5.67 4.92 4.30
N LEU A 241 -6.51 5.29 3.33
CA LEU A 241 -7.96 5.49 3.50
C LEU A 241 -8.65 4.23 4.01
N LEU A 242 -8.28 3.04 3.51
CA LEU A 242 -8.76 1.78 4.04
C LEU A 242 -8.42 1.62 5.52
N PHE A 243 -7.17 1.90 5.94
CA PHE A 243 -6.81 1.90 7.36
C PHE A 243 -7.62 2.92 8.17
N PHE A 244 -7.69 4.18 7.75
CA PHE A 244 -8.43 5.22 8.48
C PHE A 244 -9.92 4.88 8.62
N GLY A 245 -10.54 4.34 7.56
CA GLY A 245 -11.92 3.88 7.57
C GLY A 245 -12.16 2.69 8.49
N LEU A 246 -11.29 1.67 8.46
CA LEU A 246 -11.39 0.49 9.34
C LEU A 246 -11.11 0.85 10.81
N ALA A 247 -10.15 1.73 11.07
CA ALA A 247 -9.85 2.24 12.41
C ALA A 247 -11.02 3.05 12.98
N PHE A 248 -11.63 3.93 12.19
CA PHE A 248 -12.83 4.66 12.57
C PHE A 248 -14.02 3.71 12.86
N CYS A 249 -14.28 2.74 11.98
CA CYS A 249 -15.36 1.78 12.17
C CYS A 249 -15.13 0.91 13.42
N THR A 250 -13.90 0.46 13.67
CA THR A 250 -13.56 -0.33 14.87
C THR A 250 -13.75 0.49 16.14
N ALA A 251 -13.28 1.74 16.17
CA ALA A 251 -13.44 2.63 17.31
C ALA A 251 -14.92 2.92 17.61
N MET A 252 -15.71 3.21 16.57
CA MET A 252 -17.16 3.39 16.70
C MET A 252 -17.88 2.11 17.13
N LEU A 253 -17.46 0.93 16.66
CA LEU A 253 -18.09 -0.36 17.00
C LEU A 253 -17.85 -0.72 18.47
N ILE A 254 -16.63 -0.56 18.97
CA ILE A 254 -16.30 -0.76 20.40
C ILE A 254 -17.11 0.22 21.27
N LEU A 255 -17.17 1.49 20.88
CA LEU A 255 -17.91 2.52 21.63
C LEU A 255 -19.44 2.30 21.60
N ALA A 256 -19.99 1.84 20.47
CA ALA A 256 -21.43 1.63 20.30
C ALA A 256 -21.93 0.28 20.86
N SER A 257 -21.12 -0.79 20.82
CA SER A 257 -21.48 -2.09 21.42
C SER A 257 -21.71 -1.98 22.93
N ALA A 258 -21.05 -1.02 23.56
CA ALA A 258 -21.13 -0.68 24.97
C ALA A 258 -22.44 0.05 25.37
N TRP A 259 -23.20 0.63 24.43
CA TRP A 259 -24.31 1.56 24.74
C TRP A 259 -25.67 1.09 24.22
N SER A 260 -26.46 0.43 25.08
CA SER A 260 -27.79 -0.14 24.75
C SER A 260 -28.75 0.85 24.07
N ALA A 261 -28.70 2.15 24.42
CA ALA A 261 -29.57 3.18 23.85
C ALA A 261 -29.20 3.64 22.42
N LYS A 262 -28.13 3.10 21.79
CA LYS A 262 -27.60 3.56 20.49
C LYS A 262 -27.55 2.45 19.42
N LYS A 263 -28.49 1.49 19.47
CA LYS A 263 -28.57 0.35 18.51
C LYS A 263 -28.43 0.75 17.03
N ALA A 264 -28.97 1.90 16.62
CA ALA A 264 -28.84 2.40 15.25
C ALA A 264 -27.37 2.67 14.83
N GLU A 265 -26.55 3.29 15.69
CA GLU A 265 -25.15 3.60 15.37
C GLU A 265 -24.30 2.32 15.30
N PHE A 266 -24.61 1.33 16.14
CA PHE A 266 -23.99 0.01 16.09
C PHE A 266 -24.31 -0.73 14.77
N ILE A 267 -25.58 -0.78 14.36
CA ILE A 267 -26.01 -1.41 13.10
C ILE A 267 -25.37 -0.71 11.89
N VAL A 268 -25.40 0.63 11.86
CA VAL A 268 -24.76 1.42 10.78
C VAL A 268 -23.26 1.13 10.70
N THR A 269 -22.57 1.00 11.83
CA THR A 269 -21.12 0.72 11.84
C THR A 269 -20.80 -0.71 11.38
N ILE A 270 -21.62 -1.70 11.75
CA ILE A 270 -21.50 -3.08 11.25
C ILE A 270 -21.67 -3.15 9.73
N ILE A 271 -22.60 -2.39 9.16
CA ILE A 271 -22.82 -2.33 7.70
C ILE A 271 -21.69 -1.55 7.02
N ALA A 272 -21.22 -0.46 7.64
CA ALA A 272 -20.14 0.37 7.08
C ALA A 272 -18.81 -0.38 6.93
N PHE A 273 -18.46 -1.26 7.88
CA PHE A 273 -17.19 -1.99 7.88
C PHE A 273 -16.91 -2.78 6.58
N PRO A 274 -17.79 -3.70 6.11
CA PRO A 274 -17.60 -4.38 4.83
C PRO A 274 -17.79 -3.45 3.63
N VAL A 275 -18.68 -2.46 3.71
CA VAL A 275 -18.90 -1.49 2.62
C VAL A 275 -17.64 -0.68 2.33
N VAL A 276 -16.90 -0.24 3.35
CA VAL A 276 -15.59 0.42 3.17
C VAL A 276 -14.60 -0.50 2.45
N ILE A 277 -14.51 -1.78 2.83
CA ILE A 277 -13.59 -2.74 2.17
C ILE A 277 -13.96 -2.92 0.69
N ILE A 278 -15.24 -3.14 0.39
CA ILE A 278 -15.74 -3.32 -0.99
C ILE A 278 -15.51 -2.05 -1.81
N PHE A 279 -15.74 -0.87 -1.22
CA PHE A 279 -15.53 0.42 -1.86
C PHE A 279 -14.05 0.64 -2.24
N MET A 280 -13.12 0.43 -1.31
CA MET A 280 -11.68 0.59 -1.57
C MET A 280 -11.18 -0.43 -2.60
N LEU A 281 -11.67 -1.67 -2.57
CA LEU A 281 -11.40 -2.67 -3.60
C LEU A 281 -11.93 -2.25 -4.98
N GLY A 282 -13.16 -1.74 -5.04
CA GLY A 282 -13.79 -1.25 -6.26
C GLY A 282 -13.03 -0.09 -6.90
N CYS A 283 -12.62 0.90 -6.11
CA CYS A 283 -11.79 2.02 -6.57
C CYS A 283 -10.43 1.54 -7.10
N GLY A 284 -9.73 0.66 -6.36
CA GLY A 284 -8.44 0.11 -6.78
C GLY A 284 -8.53 -0.76 -8.05
N TRP A 285 -9.66 -1.46 -8.25
CA TRP A 285 -9.95 -2.20 -9.47
C TRP A 285 -10.26 -1.26 -10.65
N ALA A 286 -11.07 -0.22 -10.43
CA ALA A 286 -11.46 0.76 -11.45
C ALA A 286 -10.24 1.51 -11.99
N LEU A 287 -9.34 1.93 -11.10
CA LEU A 287 -8.08 2.59 -11.46
C LEU A 287 -7.19 1.71 -12.34
N ARG A 288 -7.08 0.41 -12.05
CA ARG A 288 -6.29 -0.56 -12.83
C ARG A 288 -6.90 -0.95 -14.17
N LYS A 289 -8.22 -0.87 -14.28
CA LYS A 289 -8.98 -1.15 -15.49
C LYS A 289 -9.22 0.10 -16.33
N GLU A 290 -8.79 1.27 -15.86
CA GLU A 290 -9.08 2.59 -16.43
C GLU A 290 -10.60 2.80 -16.65
N ASN A 291 -11.41 2.22 -15.77
CA ASN A 291 -12.86 2.11 -15.93
C ASN A 291 -13.56 3.39 -15.46
N LYS A 292 -13.70 4.35 -16.38
CA LYS A 292 -14.29 5.68 -16.16
C LYS A 292 -15.62 5.69 -15.38
N PRO A 293 -16.69 4.96 -15.75
CA PRO A 293 -17.97 5.04 -15.03
C PRO A 293 -17.86 4.61 -13.56
N ILE A 294 -17.09 3.56 -13.24
CA ILE A 294 -16.89 3.14 -11.84
C ILE A 294 -15.99 4.14 -11.10
N MET A 295 -15.01 4.75 -11.77
CA MET A 295 -14.20 5.83 -11.19
C MET A 295 -15.04 7.08 -10.85
N TYR A 296 -16.01 7.45 -11.70
CA TYR A 296 -16.97 8.52 -11.39
C TYR A 296 -17.89 8.17 -10.22
N ALA A 297 -18.36 6.92 -10.13
CA ALA A 297 -19.11 6.45 -8.96
C ALA A 297 -18.25 6.52 -7.67
N CYS A 298 -16.96 6.20 -7.76
CA CYS A 298 -16.03 6.36 -6.65
C CYS A 298 -15.86 7.81 -6.21
N LEU A 299 -15.72 8.77 -7.14
CA LEU A 299 -15.64 10.20 -6.82
C LEU A 299 -16.89 10.71 -6.06
N VAL A 300 -18.10 10.28 -6.45
CA VAL A 300 -19.34 10.67 -5.73
C VAL A 300 -19.36 10.13 -4.30
N LEU A 301 -18.87 8.91 -4.11
CA LEU A 301 -18.74 8.31 -2.78
C LEU A 301 -17.61 8.93 -1.95
N GLU A 302 -16.50 9.38 -2.55
CA GLU A 302 -15.46 10.16 -1.88
C GLU A 302 -16.01 11.50 -1.35
N VAL A 303 -16.80 12.23 -2.16
CA VAL A 303 -17.49 13.46 -1.72
C VAL A 303 -18.47 13.17 -0.58
N THR A 304 -19.21 12.06 -0.66
CA THR A 304 -20.11 11.60 0.42
C THR A 304 -19.32 11.28 1.70
N GLY A 305 -18.15 10.66 1.58
CA GLY A 305 -17.24 10.39 2.69
C GLY A 305 -16.70 11.67 3.34
N ILE A 306 -16.30 12.67 2.55
CA ILE A 306 -15.88 14.00 3.04
C ILE A 306 -17.00 14.64 3.84
N ALA A 307 -18.24 14.66 3.31
CA ALA A 307 -19.40 15.21 4.02
C ALA A 307 -19.69 14.46 5.33
N TYR A 308 -19.56 13.14 5.36
CA TYR A 308 -19.73 12.33 6.56
C TYR A 308 -18.68 12.61 7.64
N PHE A 309 -17.40 12.72 7.27
CA PHE A 309 -16.33 13.07 8.22
C PHE A 309 -16.49 14.48 8.77
N ILE A 310 -16.92 15.45 7.96
CA ILE A 310 -17.26 16.80 8.42
C ILE A 310 -18.45 16.76 9.40
N TYR A 311 -19.52 16.02 9.09
CA TYR A 311 -20.65 15.84 10.00
C TYR A 311 -20.24 15.21 11.33
N LYS A 312 -19.37 14.19 11.32
CA LYS A 312 -18.85 13.55 12.54
C LYS A 312 -17.95 14.48 13.35
N LEU A 313 -17.10 15.27 12.69
CA LEU A 313 -16.28 16.31 13.33
C LEU A 313 -17.16 17.38 14.01
N ALA A 314 -18.25 17.83 13.36
CA ALA A 314 -19.19 18.78 13.96
C ALA A 314 -19.97 18.16 15.14
N THR A 315 -20.41 16.91 15.01
CA THR A 315 -21.14 16.17 16.06
C THR A 315 -20.33 16.00 17.36
N LEU A 316 -19.01 16.07 17.26
CA LEU A 316 -18.09 15.96 18.41
C LEU A 316 -18.22 17.13 19.41
N TRP A 317 -18.71 18.28 18.94
CA TRP A 317 -18.88 19.51 19.71
C TRP A 317 -20.33 19.77 20.14
N LEU A 318 -21.27 18.87 19.81
CA LEU A 318 -22.67 19.00 20.24
C LEU A 318 -22.83 18.60 21.72
N PRO A 319 -23.60 19.36 22.52
CA PRO A 319 -23.82 19.05 23.94
C PRO A 319 -24.53 17.70 24.16
N ARG A 320 -25.33 17.24 23.19
CA ARG A 320 -26.00 15.92 23.23
C ARG A 320 -25.03 14.73 23.23
N THR A 321 -23.79 14.93 22.78
CA THR A 321 -22.75 13.90 22.60
C THR A 321 -21.53 14.11 23.51
N GLU A 322 -21.54 15.19 24.30
CA GLU A 322 -20.44 15.64 25.14
C GLU A 322 -19.91 14.58 26.11
N GLY A 323 -20.80 13.94 26.88
CA GLY A 323 -20.41 12.96 27.90
C GLY A 323 -19.75 11.69 27.34
N LEU A 324 -20.03 11.34 26.07
CA LEU A 324 -19.45 10.16 25.42
C LEU A 324 -18.03 10.42 24.90
N TYR A 325 -17.76 11.65 24.43
CA TYR A 325 -16.49 11.99 23.80
C TYR A 325 -15.57 12.84 24.68
N SER A 326 -15.99 13.32 25.85
CA SER A 326 -15.29 14.36 26.64
C SER A 326 -13.76 14.22 26.68
N ASN A 327 -13.26 13.00 26.93
CA ASN A 327 -11.83 12.67 26.99
C ASN A 327 -11.19 12.43 25.59
N THR A 328 -11.96 11.90 24.65
CA THR A 328 -11.53 11.48 23.31
C THR A 328 -11.67 12.59 22.24
N LYS A 329 -12.36 13.71 22.55
CA LYS A 329 -12.65 14.84 21.66
C LYS A 329 -11.42 15.29 20.87
N ILE A 330 -10.32 15.61 21.53
CA ILE A 330 -9.11 16.15 20.87
C ILE A 330 -8.54 15.14 19.86
N THR A 331 -8.37 13.89 20.27
CA THR A 331 -7.80 12.83 19.41
C THR A 331 -8.70 12.49 18.22
N MET A 332 -10.02 12.42 18.42
CA MET A 332 -10.99 12.19 17.33
C MET A 332 -11.08 13.38 16.37
N ALA A 333 -10.95 14.60 16.86
CA ALA A 333 -10.90 15.80 16.02
C ALA A 333 -9.66 15.79 15.11
N ILE A 334 -8.48 15.55 15.69
CA ILE A 334 -7.21 15.43 14.96
C ILE A 334 -7.32 14.34 13.88
N PHE A 335 -7.78 13.15 14.25
CA PHE A 335 -7.95 12.01 13.33
C PHE A 335 -8.92 12.33 12.18
N SER A 336 -10.01 13.05 12.47
CA SER A 336 -11.00 13.47 11.48
C SER A 336 -10.46 14.53 10.53
N ILE A 337 -9.69 15.51 11.03
CA ILE A 337 -9.01 16.53 10.21
C ILE A 337 -8.02 15.87 9.25
N PHE A 338 -7.17 14.96 9.73
CA PHE A 338 -6.27 14.19 8.86
C PHE A 338 -7.04 13.37 7.82
N SER A 339 -8.13 12.69 8.22
CA SER A 339 -8.95 11.90 7.31
C SER A 339 -9.55 12.77 6.19
N ILE A 340 -10.04 13.97 6.50
CA ILE A 340 -10.57 14.94 5.53
C ILE A 340 -9.47 15.40 4.56
N ILE A 341 -8.26 15.71 5.05
CA ILE A 341 -7.12 16.13 4.21
C ILE A 341 -6.75 15.02 3.22
N ILE A 342 -6.65 13.77 3.67
CA ILE A 342 -6.25 12.64 2.82
C ILE A 342 -7.39 12.29 1.83
N LEU A 343 -8.67 12.41 2.22
CA LEU A 343 -9.81 12.29 1.30
C LEU A 343 -9.79 13.36 0.21
N LEU A 344 -9.53 14.63 0.54
CA LEU A 344 -9.40 15.71 -0.45
C LEU A 344 -8.22 15.48 -1.41
N ALA A 345 -7.07 15.05 -0.88
CA ALA A 345 -5.91 14.69 -1.71
C ALA A 345 -6.22 13.51 -2.65
N THR A 346 -6.96 12.51 -2.15
CA THR A 346 -7.41 11.35 -2.95
C THR A 346 -8.35 11.79 -4.06
N PHE A 347 -9.36 12.61 -3.76
CA PHE A 347 -10.31 13.14 -4.75
C PHE A 347 -9.62 13.93 -5.88
N LEU A 348 -8.70 14.85 -5.53
CA LEU A 348 -7.94 15.61 -6.53
C LEU A 348 -7.07 14.69 -7.40
N LEU A 349 -6.45 13.67 -6.81
CA LEU A 349 -5.63 12.71 -7.54
C LEU A 349 -6.46 11.76 -8.41
N SER A 350 -7.64 11.35 -7.96
CA SER A 350 -8.63 10.60 -8.74
C SER A 350 -8.98 11.32 -10.05
N LEU A 351 -9.23 12.64 -10.00
CA LEU A 351 -9.46 13.46 -11.20
C LEU A 351 -8.25 13.49 -12.14
N LEU A 352 -7.04 13.65 -11.60
CA LEU A 352 -5.79 13.64 -12.38
C LEU A 352 -5.52 12.26 -13.03
N CYS A 353 -5.88 11.17 -12.36
CA CYS A 353 -5.76 9.81 -12.89
C CYS A 353 -6.74 9.55 -14.03
N ILE A 354 -8.00 10.02 -13.94
CA ILE A 354 -8.97 9.92 -15.06
C ILE A 354 -8.43 10.61 -16.32
N GLY A 355 -7.76 11.76 -16.15
CA GLY A 355 -7.11 12.50 -17.23
C GLY A 355 -5.86 11.83 -17.83
N ASP A 356 -5.35 10.76 -17.19
CA ASP A 356 -4.23 9.94 -17.69
C ASP A 356 -4.65 8.58 -18.28
N PHE A 357 -5.92 8.20 -18.17
CA PHE A 357 -6.44 6.96 -18.77
C PHE A 357 -6.28 6.97 -20.30
N GLY A 358 -5.86 5.84 -20.86
CA GLY A 358 -5.57 5.64 -22.29
C GLY A 358 -4.12 5.92 -22.69
N LYS A 359 -3.26 6.46 -21.81
CA LYS A 359 -1.86 6.84 -22.13
C LYS A 359 -0.84 5.69 -21.98
N GLY A 360 -1.23 4.46 -22.30
CA GLY A 360 -0.36 3.28 -22.21
C GLY A 360 -0.06 2.77 -20.80
N LEU A 361 -0.70 3.32 -19.75
CA LEU A 361 -0.51 2.86 -18.37
C LEU A 361 -0.83 1.37 -18.20
N ILE A 362 -1.88 0.89 -18.87
CA ILE A 362 -2.31 -0.51 -18.84
C ILE A 362 -1.17 -1.48 -19.19
N ASP A 363 -0.33 -1.18 -20.17
CA ASP A 363 0.70 -2.13 -20.62
C ASP A 363 1.89 -2.18 -19.65
N ALA A 364 2.25 -1.04 -19.04
CA ALA A 364 3.18 -0.99 -17.90
C ALA A 364 2.66 -1.76 -16.65
N HIS A 365 1.35 -1.91 -16.49
CA HIS A 365 0.73 -2.76 -15.45
C HIS A 365 0.52 -4.22 -15.88
N ARG A 366 0.51 -4.50 -17.18
CA ARG A 366 0.41 -5.87 -17.73
C ARG A 366 1.74 -6.59 -17.71
N ASN A 367 2.87 -5.87 -17.82
CA ASN A 367 4.20 -6.45 -17.66
C ASN A 367 4.25 -7.25 -16.34
N PRO A 368 4.56 -8.58 -16.36
CA PRO A 368 4.61 -9.40 -15.16
C PRO A 368 5.58 -8.89 -14.08
N GLU A 369 6.59 -8.08 -14.45
CA GLU A 369 7.52 -7.46 -13.51
C GLU A 369 6.87 -6.47 -12.52
N ASN A 370 5.72 -5.87 -12.89
CA ASN A 370 5.00 -4.89 -12.06
C ASN A 370 3.87 -5.52 -11.22
N ARG A 371 3.67 -6.85 -11.29
CA ARG A 371 2.56 -7.57 -10.60
C ARG A 371 2.90 -8.01 -9.18
N THR A 372 3.50 -7.12 -8.40
CA THR A 372 4.12 -7.50 -7.13
C THR A 372 3.37 -6.94 -5.90
N SER A 373 2.46 -5.97 -6.04
CA SER A 373 1.61 -5.53 -4.91
C SER A 373 0.75 -6.69 -4.37
N LEU A 374 0.57 -6.77 -3.04
CA LEU A 374 -0.31 -7.73 -2.35
C LEU A 374 -1.74 -7.74 -2.89
N TRP A 375 -2.18 -6.59 -3.42
CA TRP A 375 -3.51 -6.39 -3.97
C TRP A 375 -3.62 -6.81 -5.44
N SER A 376 -2.56 -7.26 -6.11
CA SER A 376 -2.68 -7.81 -7.46
C SER A 376 -3.47 -9.12 -7.41
N LEU A 377 -4.55 -9.21 -8.18
CA LEU A 377 -5.35 -10.44 -8.27
C LEU A 377 -4.45 -11.63 -8.69
N PRO A 378 -4.70 -12.84 -8.17
CA PRO A 378 -3.93 -14.02 -8.55
C PRO A 378 -3.96 -14.21 -10.06
N ALA A 379 -2.84 -14.69 -10.61
CA ALA A 379 -2.67 -14.83 -12.05
C ALA A 379 -3.79 -15.69 -12.65
N ASN A 380 -4.53 -15.12 -13.62
CA ASN A 380 -5.24 -15.95 -14.58
C ASN A 380 -4.17 -16.73 -15.34
N ALA A 381 -3.97 -18.01 -15.02
CA ALA A 381 -3.03 -18.90 -15.72
C ALA A 381 -3.30 -18.95 -17.23
N ARG A 382 -4.55 -18.69 -17.65
CA ARG A 382 -4.96 -18.51 -19.05
C ARG A 382 -4.25 -17.35 -19.76
N PHE A 383 -3.79 -16.31 -19.05
CA PHE A 383 -3.04 -15.18 -19.60
C PHE A 383 -1.53 -15.42 -19.71
N GLU A 384 -0.91 -16.09 -18.73
CA GLU A 384 0.48 -16.58 -18.90
C GLU A 384 0.52 -17.54 -20.10
N LYS A 385 -0.44 -18.47 -20.19
CA LYS A 385 -0.55 -19.37 -21.35
C LYS A 385 -0.70 -18.61 -22.67
N LYS A 386 -1.58 -17.60 -22.75
CA LYS A 386 -1.69 -16.75 -23.97
C LYS A 386 -0.42 -15.98 -24.31
N MET A 387 0.39 -15.57 -23.34
CA MET A 387 1.67 -14.91 -23.58
C MET A 387 2.75 -15.91 -24.02
N GLU A 388 2.85 -17.08 -23.39
CA GLU A 388 3.72 -18.18 -23.84
C GLU A 388 3.33 -18.69 -25.23
N ASP A 389 2.04 -18.73 -25.56
CA ASP A 389 1.54 -19.11 -26.88
C ASP A 389 1.92 -18.01 -27.91
N ALA A 390 1.78 -16.73 -27.57
CA ALA A 390 2.16 -15.61 -28.45
C ALA A 390 3.68 -15.53 -28.68
N GLU A 391 4.51 -15.75 -27.66
CA GLU A 391 5.98 -15.83 -27.80
C GLU A 391 6.39 -17.04 -28.65
N ARG A 392 5.71 -18.19 -28.51
CA ARG A 392 5.95 -19.37 -29.36
C ARG A 392 5.59 -19.13 -30.81
N TYR A 393 4.47 -18.46 -31.09
CA TYR A 393 4.08 -18.10 -32.46
C TYR A 393 5.05 -17.07 -33.07
N GLY A 394 5.43 -16.03 -32.32
CA GLY A 394 6.41 -15.03 -32.76
C GLY A 394 7.82 -15.59 -33.02
N GLN A 395 8.22 -16.66 -32.32
CA GLN A 395 9.46 -17.39 -32.62
C GLN A 395 9.32 -18.40 -33.77
N ALA A 396 8.11 -18.90 -34.06
CA ALA A 396 7.88 -19.85 -35.15
C ALA A 396 7.89 -19.18 -36.53
N GLU A 397 7.41 -17.95 -36.64
CA GLU A 397 7.36 -17.19 -37.92
C GLU A 397 8.71 -16.58 -38.32
N GLY A 398 9.73 -16.63 -37.45
CA GLY A 398 11.09 -16.15 -37.75
C GLY A 398 11.91 -17.05 -38.69
N GLY A 399 11.32 -18.13 -39.23
CA GLY A 399 12.02 -19.15 -40.02
C GLY A 399 11.30 -19.53 -41.32
N HIS A 400 11.50 -18.74 -42.38
CA HIS A 400 11.24 -19.06 -43.79
C HIS A 400 9.82 -19.52 -44.21
N THR A 401 9.11 -18.67 -44.95
CA THR A 401 8.35 -19.07 -46.17
C THR A 401 8.09 -17.85 -47.09
N PRO A 402 7.84 -18.04 -48.40
CA PRO A 402 7.91 -16.98 -49.42
C PRO A 402 6.56 -16.27 -49.70
N MET A 403 6.61 -15.26 -50.58
CA MET A 403 5.42 -14.54 -51.08
C MET A 403 4.37 -15.47 -51.69
N GLY A 404 3.10 -15.20 -51.36
CA GLY A 404 1.91 -15.76 -52.01
C GLY A 404 0.69 -14.90 -51.68
N GLU A 405 0.00 -14.41 -52.69
CA GLU A 405 -1.20 -13.58 -52.56
C GLU A 405 -2.39 -14.43 -52.07
N THR A 406 -3.20 -13.94 -51.12
CA THR A 406 -4.67 -14.09 -51.20
C THR A 406 -5.43 -13.12 -50.30
N GLU A 407 -6.66 -12.83 -50.75
CA GLU A 407 -7.62 -11.81 -50.34
C GLU A 407 -7.92 -11.65 -48.84
N GLY A 408 -8.39 -10.44 -48.50
CA GLY A 408 -8.73 -10.08 -47.13
C GLY A 408 -10.07 -10.62 -46.63
N ARG A 409 -10.15 -10.81 -45.31
CA ARG A 409 -11.42 -10.84 -44.58
C ARG A 409 -11.31 -10.04 -43.28
N HIS A 410 -11.98 -8.89 -43.23
CA HIS A 410 -12.29 -8.22 -41.98
C HIS A 410 -13.25 -9.10 -41.16
N GLU A 411 -12.82 -9.57 -40.00
CA GLU A 411 -13.75 -10.04 -38.96
C GLU A 411 -13.75 -9.14 -37.73
N ARG A 412 -14.97 -8.89 -37.25
CA ARG A 412 -15.31 -7.81 -36.34
C ARG A 412 -15.52 -8.43 -34.96
N LEU A 413 -14.73 -8.03 -33.97
CA LEU A 413 -14.88 -8.51 -32.59
C LEU A 413 -16.18 -7.95 -31.98
N VAL A 414 -17.22 -8.77 -32.01
CA VAL A 414 -18.43 -8.59 -31.19
C VAL A 414 -18.10 -9.02 -29.75
N ILE A 415 -18.59 -8.27 -28.79
CA ILE A 415 -18.50 -8.57 -27.35
C ILE A 415 -19.89 -9.02 -26.90
N ASP A 416 -19.95 -10.21 -26.30
CA ASP A 416 -20.96 -10.63 -25.31
C ASP A 416 -20.24 -10.80 -23.95
#